data_AF-B0VVD2-F1
#
_entry.id   AF-B0VVD2-F1
#
_cell.length_a   1.000
_cell.length_b   1.000
_cell.length_c   1.000
_cell.angle_alpha   90.00
_cell.angle_beta   90.00
_cell.angle_gamma   90.00
#
_symmetry.space_group_name_H-M   'P 1'
#
loop_
_entity.id
_entity.type
_entity.pdbx_description
1 polymer ?
#
loop_
_entity_poly.entity_id
_entity_poly.type
_entity_poly.pdbx_seq_one_letter_code
_entity_poly.pdbx_strand_id
1 'polypeptide(L)'
;MKKLSIGLIIMLSLFGCTDSKAKNQEKFLTHIHNNTPEPYKECMVMYIKNHWDDVWKTYDSEKVREARGETDIVNFMIERFLPECKK
;
A
#
# COMPACT_ATOMS: atom_id res chain seq x y z
N MET A 1 39.76 2.17 19.47
CA MET A 1 38.75 2.78 18.58
C MET A 1 38.24 1.75 17.57
N LYS A 2 37.37 0.81 17.98
CA LYS A 2 36.78 -0.23 17.10
C LYS A 2 35.40 -0.65 17.62
N LYS A 3 34.47 0.30 17.78
CA LYS A 3 33.05 0.00 18.05
C LYS A 3 32.07 0.94 17.32
N LEU A 4 32.56 2.00 16.68
CA LEU A 4 31.70 2.98 15.99
C LEU A 4 31.15 2.51 14.62
N SER A 5 31.82 1.58 13.93
CA SER A 5 31.43 1.24 12.55
C SER A 5 30.28 0.24 12.43
N ILE A 6 30.02 -0.60 13.43
CA ILE A 6 28.98 -1.64 13.33
C ILE A 6 27.58 -1.02 13.54
N GLY A 7 27.43 -0.08 14.48
CA GLY A 7 26.16 0.60 14.73
C GLY A 7 25.68 1.45 13.54
N LEU A 8 26.62 2.07 12.81
CA LEU A 8 26.30 2.92 11.66
C LEU A 8 25.78 2.12 10.46
N ILE A 9 26.33 0.91 10.23
CA ILE A 9 25.92 0.02 9.14
C ILE A 9 24.51 -0.55 9.41
N ILE A 10 24.19 -0.86 10.67
CA ILE A 10 22.86 -1.35 11.07
C ILE A 10 21.79 -0.25 10.96
N MET A 11 22.13 1.01 11.26
CA MET A 11 21.20 2.13 11.06
C MET A 11 20.90 2.35 9.57
N LEU A 12 21.92 2.39 8.71
CA LEU A 12 21.74 2.65 7.27
C LEU A 12 20.91 1.58 6.55
N SER A 13 21.01 0.30 6.96
CA SER A 13 20.20 -0.77 6.37
C SER A 13 18.71 -0.67 6.74
N LEU A 14 18.39 -0.20 7.95
CA LEU A 14 17.00 0.01 8.40
C LEU A 14 16.36 1.21 7.69
N PHE A 15 17.11 2.29 7.46
CA PHE A 15 16.62 3.44 6.70
C PHE A 15 16.34 3.09 5.23
N GLY A 16 17.25 2.36 4.57
CA GLY A 16 17.05 1.94 3.17
C GLY A 16 15.83 1.04 2.94
N CYS A 17 15.49 0.16 3.89
CA CYS A 17 14.27 -0.64 3.82
C CYS A 17 13.00 0.21 3.99
N THR A 18 13.05 1.25 4.82
CA THR A 18 11.91 2.13 5.09
C THR A 18 11.58 2.99 3.87
N ASP A 19 12.60 3.59 3.24
CA ASP A 19 12.43 4.41 2.03
C ASP A 19 11.89 3.60 0.85
N SER A 20 12.38 2.36 0.68
CA SER A 20 11.89 1.46 -0.37
C SER A 20 10.42 1.08 -0.18
N LYS A 21 10.00 0.81 1.07
CA LYS A 21 8.59 0.51 1.39
C LYS A 21 7.69 1.71 1.10
N ALA A 22 8.08 2.91 1.54
CA ALA A 22 7.31 4.13 1.29
C ALA A 22 7.09 4.37 -0.22
N LYS A 23 8.15 4.23 -1.02
CA LYS A 23 8.07 4.39 -2.47
C LYS A 23 7.15 3.37 -3.14
N ASN A 24 7.16 2.11 -2.69
CA ASN A 24 6.28 1.07 -3.22
C ASN A 24 4.81 1.34 -2.84
N GLN A 25 4.57 1.81 -1.61
CA GLN A 25 3.24 2.22 -1.16
C GLN A 25 2.70 3.39 -2.00
N GLU A 26 3.50 4.43 -2.25
CA GLU A 26 3.09 5.56 -3.09
C GLU A 26 2.75 5.13 -4.53
N LYS A 27 3.56 4.24 -5.12
CA LYS A 27 3.29 3.70 -6.46
C LYS A 27 1.97 2.93 -6.49
N PHE A 28 1.71 2.09 -5.49
CA PHE A 28 0.44 1.37 -5.38
C PHE A 28 -0.75 2.31 -5.22
N LEU A 29 -0.64 3.32 -4.36
CA LEU A 29 -1.67 4.36 -4.19
C LEU A 29 -1.93 5.16 -5.47
N THR A 30 -0.91 5.40 -6.28
CA THR A 30 -1.05 6.03 -7.61
C THR A 30 -1.90 5.16 -8.54
N HIS A 31 -1.72 3.84 -8.50
CA HIS A 31 -2.52 2.93 -9.30
C HIS A 31 -3.96 2.84 -8.81
N ILE A 32 -4.20 2.90 -7.48
CA ILE A 32 -5.56 3.06 -6.94
C ILE A 32 -6.19 4.33 -7.48
N HIS A 33 -5.50 5.48 -7.42
CA HIS A 33 -6.00 6.76 -7.93
C HIS A 33 -6.42 6.67 -9.40
N ASN A 34 -5.52 6.18 -10.24
CA ASN A 34 -5.72 6.11 -11.69
C ASN A 34 -6.86 5.18 -12.11
N ASN A 35 -7.11 4.10 -11.35
CA ASN A 35 -8.13 3.10 -11.68
C ASN A 35 -9.46 3.35 -10.94
N THR A 36 -9.49 4.22 -9.93
CA THR A 36 -10.72 4.57 -9.23
C THR A 36 -11.58 5.49 -10.11
N PRO A 37 -12.91 5.24 -10.24
CA PRO A 37 -13.80 6.13 -10.96
C PRO A 37 -13.98 7.47 -10.24
N GLU A 38 -14.13 8.55 -11.01
CA GLU A 38 -14.57 9.84 -10.48
C GLU A 38 -15.98 9.73 -9.85
N PRO A 39 -16.30 10.50 -8.80
CA PRO A 39 -15.46 11.49 -8.11
C PRO A 39 -14.65 10.93 -6.93
N TYR A 40 -14.47 9.60 -6.83
CA TYR A 40 -14.03 8.96 -5.58
C TYR A 40 -12.52 8.79 -5.43
N LYS A 41 -11.72 9.27 -6.38
CA LYS A 41 -10.27 9.01 -6.43
C LYS A 41 -9.53 9.40 -5.16
N GLU A 42 -9.70 10.65 -4.72
CA GLU A 42 -9.01 11.17 -3.53
C GLU A 42 -9.47 10.46 -2.25
N CYS A 43 -10.77 10.17 -2.14
CA CYS A 43 -11.29 9.41 -1.01
C CYS A 43 -10.67 8.00 -0.97
N MET A 44 -10.60 7.29 -2.09
CA MET A 44 -10.04 5.94 -2.14
C MET A 44 -8.57 5.90 -1.74
N VAL A 45 -7.77 6.84 -2.26
CA VAL A 45 -6.35 6.96 -1.87
C VAL A 45 -6.22 7.23 -0.38
N MET A 46 -7.00 8.18 0.14
CA MET A 46 -6.94 8.55 1.56
C MET A 46 -7.40 7.41 2.47
N TYR A 47 -8.48 6.71 2.10
CA TYR A 47 -9.01 5.57 2.85
C TYR A 47 -7.97 4.45 2.94
N ILE A 48 -7.42 4.01 1.80
CA ILE A 48 -6.41 2.93 1.75
C ILE A 48 -5.13 3.34 2.49
N LYS A 49 -4.70 4.60 2.35
CA LYS A 49 -3.52 5.10 3.07
C LYS A 49 -3.71 5.08 4.59
N ASN A 50 -4.89 5.49 5.08
CA ASN A 50 -5.17 5.56 6.51
C ASN A 50 -5.45 4.19 7.16
N HIS A 51 -5.88 3.22 6.36
CA HIS A 51 -6.24 1.87 6.83
C HIS A 51 -5.33 0.79 6.21
N TRP A 52 -4.08 1.13 5.92
CA TRP A 52 -3.16 0.31 5.13
C TRP A 52 -3.11 -1.16 5.57
N ASP A 53 -2.86 -1.42 6.85
CA ASP A 53 -2.74 -2.78 7.35
C ASP A 53 -4.08 -3.55 7.30
N ASP A 54 -5.20 -2.87 7.57
CA ASP A 54 -6.53 -3.47 7.58
C ASP A 54 -7.01 -3.84 6.17
N VAL A 55 -6.75 -2.99 5.17
CA VAL A 55 -7.14 -3.29 3.78
C VAL A 55 -6.34 -4.45 3.21
N TRP A 56 -5.05 -4.58 3.56
CA TRP A 56 -4.23 -5.72 3.17
C TRP A 56 -4.66 -7.01 3.86
N LYS A 57 -4.97 -6.95 5.17
CA LYS A 57 -5.54 -8.08 5.90
C LYS A 57 -6.86 -8.55 5.28
N THR A 58 -7.70 -7.60 4.88
CA THR A 58 -8.97 -7.89 4.22
C THR A 58 -8.72 -8.60 2.89
N TYR A 59 -7.84 -8.05 2.04
CA TYR A 59 -7.45 -8.69 0.78
C TYR A 59 -6.95 -10.12 0.98
N ASP A 60 -6.05 -10.35 1.94
CA ASP A 60 -5.51 -11.70 2.19
C ASP A 60 -6.58 -12.69 2.67
N SER A 61 -7.60 -12.22 3.40
CA SER A 61 -8.69 -13.06 3.91
C SER A 61 -9.83 -13.30 2.92
N GLU A 62 -10.11 -12.33 2.06
CA GLU A 62 -11.27 -12.33 1.17
C GLU A 62 -10.90 -12.68 -0.30
N LYS A 63 -9.61 -12.72 -0.66
CA LYS A 63 -9.20 -13.13 -2.01
C LYS A 63 -9.67 -14.55 -2.30
N VAL A 64 -10.47 -14.69 -3.36
CA VAL A 64 -11.00 -16.01 -3.80
C VAL A 64 -9.94 -16.79 -4.61
N ARG A 65 -8.98 -16.07 -5.19
CA ARG A 65 -7.86 -16.64 -5.97
C ARG A 65 -6.62 -15.78 -5.80
N GLU A 66 -5.46 -16.38 -6.07
CA GLU A 66 -4.23 -15.61 -6.18
C GLU A 66 -4.30 -14.58 -7.32
N ALA A 67 -3.80 -13.38 -7.04
CA ALA A 67 -3.69 -12.32 -8.02
C ALA A 67 -2.66 -12.70 -9.09
N ARG A 68 -2.99 -12.45 -10.36
CA ARG A 68 -2.05 -12.67 -11.47
C ARG A 68 -1.11 -11.49 -11.67
N GLY A 69 -1.39 -10.37 -10.99
CA GLY A 69 -0.60 -9.15 -11.03
C GLY A 69 -1.22 -8.07 -10.17
N GLU A 70 -0.53 -6.94 -10.05
CA GLU A 70 -0.94 -5.81 -9.20
C GLU A 70 -2.32 -5.27 -9.59
N THR A 71 -2.68 -5.26 -10.88
CA THR A 71 -4.00 -4.82 -11.34
C THR A 71 -5.15 -5.63 -10.74
N ASP A 72 -4.98 -6.95 -10.54
CA ASP A 72 -6.01 -7.78 -9.89
C ASP A 72 -6.23 -7.32 -8.44
N ILE A 73 -5.15 -6.95 -7.74
CA ILE A 73 -5.19 -6.45 -6.36
C ILE A 73 -5.84 -5.06 -6.32
N VAL A 74 -5.42 -4.16 -7.22
CA VAL A 74 -5.97 -2.80 -7.34
C VAL A 74 -7.48 -2.86 -7.59
N ASN A 75 -7.93 -3.71 -8.52
CA ASN A 75 -9.35 -3.88 -8.81
C ASN A 75 -10.12 -4.41 -7.60
N PHE A 76 -9.58 -5.42 -6.90
CA PHE A 76 -10.18 -5.90 -5.66
C PHE A 76 -10.33 -4.78 -4.63
N MET A 77 -9.26 -4.01 -4.38
CA MET A 77 -9.28 -2.94 -3.38
C MET A 77 -10.32 -1.87 -3.73
N ILE A 78 -10.41 -1.49 -5.01
CA ILE A 78 -11.40 -0.52 -5.47
C ILE A 78 -12.80 -1.08 -5.31
N GLU A 79 -13.10 -2.25 -5.85
CA GLU A 79 -14.43 -2.86 -5.74
C GLU A 79 -14.89 -3.02 -4.28
N ARG A 80 -13.95 -3.43 -3.42
CA ARG A 80 -14.25 -3.73 -2.01
C ARG A 80 -14.46 -2.50 -1.14
N PHE A 81 -13.68 -1.43 -1.37
CA PHE A 81 -13.66 -0.26 -0.48
C PHE A 81 -14.29 1.00 -1.09
N LEU A 82 -14.60 1.02 -2.39
CA LEU A 82 -15.35 2.13 -3.00
C LEU A 82 -16.68 2.45 -2.29
N PRO A 83 -17.44 1.48 -1.73
CA PRO A 83 -18.62 1.79 -0.93
C PRO A 83 -18.35 2.69 0.28
N GLU A 84 -17.15 2.64 0.88
CA GLU A 84 -16.78 3.53 1.99
C GLU A 84 -16.67 5.00 1.58
N CYS A 85 -16.40 5.25 0.29
CA CYS A 85 -16.32 6.58 -0.30
C CYS A 85 -17.65 7.09 -0.88
N LYS A 86 -18.67 6.24 -0.93
CA LYS A 86 -20.02 6.56 -1.42
C LYS A 86 -21.02 6.88 -0.31
N LYS A 87 -20.62 6.65 0.94
CA LYS A 87 -21.42 6.99 2.14
C LYS A 87 -21.47 8.49 2.34
#